data_AF-A0A557SWC0-F1
#
_entry.id   AF-A0A557SWC0-F1
#
_cell.length_a   1.000
_cell.length_b   1.000
_cell.length_c   1.000
_cell.angle_alpha   90.00
_cell.angle_beta   90.00
_cell.angle_gamma   90.00
#
_symmetry.space_group_name_H-M   'P 1'
#
loop_
_entity.id
_entity.type
_entity.pdbx_description
1 polymer ?
#
loop_
_entity_poly.entity_id
_entity_poly.type
_entity_poly.pdbx_seq_one_letter_code
_entity_poly.pdbx_strand_id
1 'polypeptide(L)'
;MQSKRNGLAATSVNGSNYVLGGEQNRGTFDSNERYDADTNTWTKELPMPTARHGLGVASYGGKIYTIGGGPHPGLTVSDRNEIYYLNQD
;
A
#
# COMPACT_ATOMS: atom_id res chain seq x y z
N MET A 1 7.78 3.61 9.18
CA MET A 1 8.02 3.00 7.85
C MET A 1 9.47 3.23 7.47
N GLN A 2 10.07 2.29 6.75
CA GLN A 2 11.47 2.34 6.34
C GLN A 2 11.67 3.27 5.14
N SER A 3 10.73 3.27 4.20
CA SER A 3 10.75 4.24 3.11
C SER A 3 10.14 5.58 3.55
N LYS A 4 10.46 6.65 2.80
CA LYS A 4 9.76 7.94 2.89
C LYS A 4 8.86 8.06 1.66
N ARG A 5 7.57 8.34 1.81
CA ARG A 5 6.65 8.51 0.67
C ARG A 5 5.43 9.35 1.09
N ASN A 6 4.88 10.15 0.17
CA ASN A 6 3.58 10.83 0.33
C ASN A 6 2.53 10.11 -0.51
N GLY A 7 1.26 10.50 -0.40
CA GLY A 7 0.17 9.96 -1.22
C GLY A 7 -0.07 8.45 -1.05
N LEU A 8 0.44 7.86 0.04
CA LEU A 8 0.20 6.47 0.40
C LEU A 8 -1.20 6.30 0.99
N ALA A 9 -1.63 5.06 1.13
CA ALA A 9 -2.82 4.70 1.88
C ALA A 9 -2.50 3.63 2.91
N ALA A 10 -3.26 3.56 4.01
CA ALA A 10 -3.03 2.59 5.06
C ALA A 10 -4.33 1.93 5.53
N THR A 11 -4.25 0.67 5.96
CA THR A 11 -5.36 -0.06 6.59
C THR A 11 -4.83 -1.06 7.61
N SER A 12 -5.67 -1.50 8.54
CA SER A 12 -5.33 -2.54 9.52
C SER A 12 -5.90 -3.90 9.10
N VAL A 13 -5.11 -4.97 9.25
CA VAL A 13 -5.53 -6.37 9.07
C VAL A 13 -4.89 -7.23 10.15
N ASN A 14 -5.69 -8.04 10.86
CA ASN A 14 -5.22 -8.99 11.88
C ASN A 14 -4.24 -8.37 12.90
N GLY A 15 -4.52 -7.17 13.39
CA GLY A 15 -3.68 -6.47 14.38
C GLY A 15 -2.45 -5.76 13.82
N SER A 16 -2.12 -5.95 12.54
CA SER A 16 -1.03 -5.25 11.85
C SER A 16 -1.55 -4.08 11.00
N ASN A 17 -0.74 -3.04 10.83
CA ASN A 17 -1.04 -1.92 9.94
C ASN A 17 -0.25 -2.04 8.65
N TYR A 18 -0.93 -2.00 7.51
CA TYR A 18 -0.33 -2.07 6.19
C TYR A 18 -0.33 -0.69 5.54
N VAL A 19 0.77 -0.38 4.86
CA VAL A 19 0.95 0.86 4.10
C VAL A 19 1.20 0.47 2.66
N LEU A 20 0.35 0.98 1.77
CA LEU A 20 0.34 0.64 0.35
C LEU A 20 0.61 1.86 -0.51
N GLY A 21 1.35 1.63 -1.59
CA GLY A 21 1.58 2.64 -2.62
C GLY A 21 2.31 3.87 -2.10
N GLY A 22 1.96 5.02 -2.67
CA GLY A 22 2.60 6.32 -2.45
C GLY A 22 3.57 6.70 -3.57
N GLU A 23 4.19 7.85 -3.43
CA GLU A 23 5.14 8.39 -4.41
C GLU A 23 6.35 9.08 -3.77
N GLN A 24 7.33 9.35 -4.63
CA GLN A 24 8.40 10.33 -4.48
C GLN A 24 8.64 10.98 -5.85
N ASN A 25 9.50 12.01 -5.91
CA ASN A 25 9.92 12.64 -7.17
C ASN A 25 10.45 11.66 -8.24
N ARG A 26 10.94 10.49 -7.81
CA ARG A 26 11.48 9.44 -8.69
C ARG A 26 10.47 8.40 -9.18
N GLY A 27 9.21 8.46 -8.74
CA GLY A 27 8.17 7.51 -9.15
C GLY A 27 7.21 7.13 -8.04
N THR A 28 6.26 6.25 -8.39
CA THR A 28 5.31 5.64 -7.45
C THR A 28 5.86 4.34 -6.89
N PHE A 29 5.28 3.87 -5.78
CA PHE A 29 5.65 2.60 -5.16
C PHE A 29 4.64 1.51 -5.51
N ASP A 30 5.14 0.35 -5.90
CA ASP A 30 4.42 -0.93 -5.85
C ASP A 30 4.65 -1.64 -4.51
N SER A 31 5.83 -1.44 -3.90
CA SER A 31 6.18 -2.05 -2.63
C SER A 31 5.29 -1.60 -1.47
N ASN A 32 4.93 -2.54 -0.62
CA ASN A 32 4.13 -2.30 0.58
C ASN A 32 4.97 -2.55 1.84
N GLU A 33 4.51 -2.01 2.97
CA GLU A 33 5.16 -2.23 4.27
C GLU A 33 4.11 -2.55 5.34
N ARG A 34 4.42 -3.50 6.22
CA ARG A 34 3.63 -3.84 7.39
C ARG A 34 4.28 -3.25 8.64
N TYR A 35 3.49 -2.69 9.52
CA TYR A 35 3.86 -2.27 10.87
C TYR A 35 3.18 -3.16 11.88
N ASP A 36 4.02 -3.78 12.70
CA ASP A 36 3.62 -4.55 13.87
C ASP A 36 3.79 -3.65 15.11
N ALA A 37 2.69 -3.36 15.79
CA ALA A 37 2.66 -2.44 16.93
C ALA A 37 3.20 -3.07 18.22
N ASP A 38 3.13 -4.40 18.36
CA ASP A 38 3.58 -5.12 19.54
C ASP A 38 5.11 -5.15 19.60
N THR A 39 5.74 -5.31 18.45
CA THR A 39 7.20 -5.34 18.30
C THR A 39 7.78 -3.98 17.92
N ASN A 40 6.94 -3.01 17.54
CA ASN A 40 7.34 -1.71 16.98
C ASN A 40 8.29 -1.89 15.79
N THR A 41 7.97 -2.80 14.88
CA THR A 41 8.80 -3.10 13.71
C THR A 41 8.09 -2.88 12.40
N TRP A 42 8.88 -2.54 11.39
CA TRP A 42 8.42 -2.42 10.01
C TRP A 42 9.03 -3.54 9.17
N THR A 43 8.19 -4.21 8.39
CA THR A 43 8.58 -5.32 7.50
C THR A 43 8.17 -4.99 6.06
N LYS A 44 9.03 -5.35 5.10
CA LYS A 44 8.70 -5.24 3.68
C LYS A 44 7.71 -6.34 3.31
N GLU A 45 6.70 -5.95 2.54
CA GLU A 45 5.62 -6.82 2.10
C GLU A 45 5.65 -7.04 0.58
N LEU A 46 4.88 -8.02 0.09
CA LEU A 46 4.73 -8.25 -1.34
C LEU A 46 4.29 -6.97 -2.07
N PRO A 47 4.76 -6.72 -3.31
CA PRO A 47 4.35 -5.54 -4.07
C PRO A 47 2.92 -5.69 -4.60
N MET A 48 2.24 -4.55 -4.83
CA MET A 48 1.05 -4.50 -5.68
C MET A 48 1.43 -4.76 -7.15
N PRO A 49 0.53 -5.31 -7.99
CA PRO A 49 0.78 -5.44 -9.43
C PRO A 49 1.03 -4.10 -10.12
N THR A 50 0.31 -3.04 -9.71
CA THR A 50 0.50 -1.68 -10.23
C THR A 50 0.96 -0.75 -9.11
N ALA A 51 2.11 -0.09 -9.31
CA ALA A 51 2.57 0.99 -8.46
C ALA A 51 1.57 2.16 -8.50
N ARG A 52 1.14 2.69 -7.35
CA ARG A 52 0.11 3.76 -7.30
C ARG A 52 0.32 4.72 -6.14
N HIS A 53 -0.09 5.96 -6.34
CA HIS A 53 -0.20 7.00 -5.30
C HIS A 53 -1.59 7.66 -5.34
N GLY A 54 -1.96 8.43 -4.32
CA GLY A 54 -3.27 9.09 -4.24
C GLY A 54 -4.43 8.10 -4.22
N LEU A 55 -4.18 6.88 -3.76
CA LEU A 55 -5.11 5.76 -3.77
C LEU A 55 -5.93 5.68 -2.47
N GLY A 56 -7.06 4.97 -2.53
CA GLY A 56 -7.79 4.50 -1.35
C GLY A 56 -7.51 3.03 -1.08
N VAL A 57 -7.58 2.61 0.19
CA VAL A 57 -7.53 1.19 0.57
C VAL A 57 -8.62 0.83 1.57
N ALA A 58 -9.10 -0.41 1.49
CA ALA A 58 -10.01 -1.00 2.46
C ALA A 58 -9.59 -2.45 2.74
N SER A 59 -9.66 -2.88 4.00
CA SER A 59 -9.46 -4.30 4.35
C SER A 59 -10.78 -5.02 4.55
N TYR A 60 -10.89 -6.23 4.01
CA TYR A 60 -12.06 -7.08 4.20
C TYR A 60 -11.71 -8.55 3.97
N GLY A 61 -12.11 -9.43 4.90
CA GLY A 61 -11.89 -10.88 4.79
C GLY A 61 -10.42 -11.28 4.66
N GLY A 62 -9.52 -10.64 5.39
CA GLY A 62 -8.08 -10.93 5.34
C GLY A 62 -7.36 -10.46 4.07
N LYS A 63 -8.01 -9.62 3.26
CA LYS A 63 -7.45 -9.05 2.02
C LYS A 63 -7.46 -7.53 2.08
N ILE A 64 -6.61 -6.88 1.29
CA ILE A 64 -6.60 -5.42 1.13
C ILE A 64 -7.00 -5.08 -0.30
N TYR A 65 -8.00 -4.23 -0.45
CA TYR A 65 -8.49 -3.73 -1.73
C TYR A 65 -7.89 -2.35 -1.96
N THR A 66 -7.41 -2.11 -3.16
CA THR A 66 -6.77 -0.87 -3.59
C THR A 66 -7.62 -0.25 -4.69
N ILE A 67 -7.99 1.02 -4.52
CA ILE A 67 -9.01 1.69 -5.33
C ILE A 67 -8.46 3.02 -5.84
N GLY A 68 -8.52 3.21 -7.16
CA GLY A 68 -8.11 4.47 -7.81
C GLY A 68 -6.62 4.81 -7.63
N GLY A 69 -6.31 6.11 -7.57
CA GLY A 69 -4.93 6.61 -7.57
C GLY A 69 -4.32 6.65 -8.97
N GLY A 70 -3.01 6.88 -9.08
CA GLY A 70 -2.32 7.04 -10.36
C GLY A 70 -0.95 6.36 -10.42
N PRO A 71 -0.52 5.83 -11.59
CA PRO A 71 0.72 5.07 -11.71
C PRO A 71 1.99 5.91 -11.77
N HIS A 72 1.88 7.23 -11.93
CA HIS A 72 3.01 8.15 -11.95
C HIS A 72 2.76 9.35 -11.04
N PRO A 73 3.82 10.02 -10.54
CA PRO A 73 3.60 11.13 -9.64
C PRO A 73 2.76 12.27 -10.23
N GLY A 74 2.00 12.97 -9.37
CA GLY A 74 1.15 14.11 -9.76
C GLY A 74 -0.29 13.72 -10.10
N LEU A 75 -0.98 14.49 -10.94
CA LEU A 75 -2.43 14.31 -11.20
C LEU A 75 -2.74 13.18 -12.21
N THR A 76 -2.10 12.02 -12.05
CA THR A 76 -2.41 10.84 -12.87
C THR A 76 -3.49 9.99 -12.22
N VAL A 77 -4.24 9.27 -13.05
CA VAL A 77 -5.36 8.44 -12.62
C VAL A 77 -5.25 7.03 -13.20
N SER A 78 -5.82 6.07 -12.49
CA SER A 78 -5.92 4.66 -12.85
C SER A 78 -7.37 4.21 -12.75
N ASP A 79 -7.79 3.39 -13.70
CA ASP A 79 -9.07 2.67 -13.69
C ASP A 79 -8.96 1.30 -12.99
N ARG A 80 -7.78 0.98 -12.43
CA ARG A 80 -7.50 -0.33 -11.84
C ARG A 80 -7.90 -0.36 -10.37
N ASN A 81 -8.74 -1.33 -10.04
CA ASN A 81 -8.95 -1.79 -8.67
C ASN A 81 -8.30 -3.16 -8.52
N GLU A 82 -7.44 -3.32 -7.51
CA GLU A 82 -6.66 -4.54 -7.33
C GLU A 82 -6.79 -5.06 -5.90
N ILE A 83 -6.62 -6.37 -5.76
CA ILE A 83 -6.61 -7.03 -4.46
C ILE A 83 -5.16 -7.35 -4.13
N TYR A 84 -4.71 -6.83 -3.00
CA TYR A 84 -3.47 -7.22 -2.36
C TYR A 84 -3.73 -8.41 -1.44
N TYR A 85 -3.15 -9.55 -1.81
CA TYR A 85 -3.24 -10.79 -1.04
C TYR A 85 -2.14 -10.79 0.02
N LEU A 86 -2.55 -10.90 1.28
CA LEU A 86 -1.62 -11.10 2.39
C LEU A 86 -1.04 -12.52 2.29
N ASN A 87 0.23 -12.67 2.63
CA ASN A 87 0.78 -13.99 2.88
C ASN A 87 -0.03 -14.64 4.01
N GLN A 88 -0.56 -15.83 3.77
CA GLN A 88 -1.04 -16.67 4.86
C GLN A 88 0.22 -17.18 5.57
N ASP A 89 0.32 -16.94 6.87
CA ASP A 89 1.34 -17.59 7.71
C ASP A 89 1.18 -19.12 7.66
#